data_AF-A0A6A7C133-F1
#
_entry.id   AF-A0A6A7C133-F1
#
_cell.length_a   1.000
_cell.length_b   1.000
_cell.length_c   1.000
_cell.angle_alpha   90.00
_cell.angle_beta   90.00
_cell.angle_gamma   90.00
#
_symmetry.space_group_name_H-M   'P 1'
#
loop_
_entity.id
_entity.type
_entity.pdbx_description
1 polymer ?
#
loop_
_entity_poly.entity_id
_entity_poly.type
_entity_poly.pdbx_seq_one_letter_code
_entity_poly.pdbx_strand_id
1 'polypeptide(L)'
;MEGQICTIDDKSWLASGKLLISRETTGPSEAENRIPSIEEGETVSYSFRELADNGPVPQTQPDKPIPFPMVYSAGTYSAGKIGYAYLKAALIEPSDNKVTREHVTLEAISHIAPRSGLEVPRSLYHGEWDDRYLFIVNAMKGQTLNRAWTTMEHGRKADCMRQVANFKVL
;
A
#
# COMPACT_ATOMS: atom_id res chain seq x y z
N MET A 1 -3.36 -2.09 -12.21
CA MET A 1 -1.94 -2.29 -11.89
C MET A 1 -1.16 -2.85 -13.07
N GLU A 2 -1.71 -3.82 -13.82
CA GLU A 2 -1.19 -4.09 -15.18
C GLU A 2 -1.17 -2.79 -15.99
N GLY A 3 -0.02 -2.48 -16.59
CA GLY A 3 0.24 -1.20 -17.28
C GLY A 3 0.62 -0.01 -16.39
N GLN A 4 0.54 -0.13 -15.07
CA GLN A 4 1.00 0.92 -14.11
C GLN A 4 2.34 0.57 -13.47
N ILE A 5 2.72 -0.70 -13.49
CA ILE A 5 4.02 -1.18 -13.03
C ILE A 5 4.64 -1.97 -14.17
N CYS A 6 5.92 -1.76 -14.43
CA CYS A 6 6.68 -2.49 -15.43
C CYS A 6 7.92 -3.11 -14.81
N THR A 7 8.26 -4.32 -15.21
CA THR A 7 9.48 -4.98 -14.76
C THR A 7 10.70 -4.32 -15.41
N ILE A 8 11.79 -4.11 -14.68
CA ILE A 8 13.09 -3.69 -15.24
C ILE A 8 13.99 -4.91 -15.37
N ASP A 9 14.13 -5.67 -14.28
CA ASP A 9 14.93 -6.89 -14.19
C ASP A 9 14.26 -7.90 -13.21
N ASP A 10 14.96 -8.92 -12.70
CA ASP A 10 14.38 -9.90 -11.77
C ASP A 10 14.08 -9.35 -10.37
N LYS A 11 14.63 -8.19 -10.03
CA LYS A 11 14.62 -7.61 -8.68
C LYS A 11 14.13 -6.17 -8.67
N SER A 12 13.83 -5.56 -9.81
CA SER A 12 13.46 -4.15 -9.89
C SER A 12 12.25 -3.93 -10.80
N TRP A 13 11.37 -3.04 -10.35
CA TRP A 13 10.14 -2.65 -11.05
C TRP A 13 9.97 -1.14 -11.02
N LEU A 14 9.37 -0.59 -12.08
CA LEU A 14 9.06 0.83 -12.20
C LEU A 14 7.55 1.03 -12.13
N ALA A 15 7.08 1.77 -11.13
CA ALA A 15 5.68 2.14 -10.97
C ALA A 15 5.44 3.59 -11.44
N SER A 16 4.42 3.78 -12.28
CA SER A 16 4.02 5.06 -12.89
C SER A 16 5.19 5.84 -13.51
N GLY A 17 6.20 5.17 -14.06
CA GLY A 17 7.35 5.82 -14.68
C GLY A 17 8.30 6.57 -13.72
N LYS A 18 7.98 6.65 -12.42
CA LYS A 18 8.68 7.50 -11.45
C LYS A 18 9.18 6.77 -10.22
N LEU A 19 8.43 5.80 -9.71
CA LEU A 19 8.77 5.10 -8.48
C LEU A 19 9.51 3.80 -8.78
N LEU A 20 10.81 3.76 -8.49
CA LEU A 20 11.60 2.53 -8.57
C LEU A 20 11.38 1.71 -7.30
N ILE A 21 11.04 0.45 -7.48
CA ILE A 21 10.89 -0.55 -6.42
C ILE A 21 11.96 -1.60 -6.63
N SER A 22 12.74 -1.92 -5.60
CA SER A 22 13.82 -2.90 -5.67
C SER A 22 13.71 -3.93 -4.55
N ARG A 23 13.84 -5.21 -4.89
CA ARG A 23 13.90 -6.35 -3.97
C ARG A 23 15.34 -6.56 -3.53
N GLU A 24 15.55 -6.55 -2.22
CA GLU A 24 16.83 -6.74 -1.57
C GLU A 24 16.76 -7.95 -0.63
N THR A 25 17.78 -8.81 -0.69
CA THR A 25 17.97 -9.95 0.23
C THR A 25 18.76 -9.56 1.49
N THR A 26 18.84 -8.28 1.83
CA THR A 26 19.47 -7.83 3.08
C THR A 26 18.51 -8.01 4.26
N GLY A 27 19.09 -8.33 5.42
CA GLY A 27 18.36 -8.50 6.68
C GLY A 27 17.53 -7.28 7.09
N PRO A 28 16.72 -7.39 8.16
CA PRO A 28 15.76 -6.35 8.54
C PRO A 28 16.47 -5.01 8.73
N SER A 29 16.13 -4.05 7.87
CA SER A 29 16.57 -2.66 7.97
C SER A 29 15.33 -1.82 8.28
N GLU A 30 15.39 -1.03 9.35
CA GLU A 30 14.30 -0.13 9.76
C GLU A 30 14.26 1.18 8.96
N ALA A 31 14.92 1.25 7.81
CA ALA A 31 14.87 2.46 6.98
C ALA A 31 13.43 2.76 6.54
N GLU A 32 13.05 4.03 6.58
CA GLU A 32 11.67 4.50 6.32
C GLU A 32 11.16 4.13 4.92
N ASN A 33 12.09 3.95 3.97
CA ASN A 33 11.79 3.61 2.58
C ASN A 33 11.89 2.10 2.26
N ARG A 34 11.67 1.23 3.26
CA ARG A 34 11.72 -0.23 3.11
C ARG A 34 10.46 -0.92 3.62
N ILE A 35 10.09 -1.99 2.93
CA ILE A 35 8.96 -2.85 3.27
C ILE A 35 9.49 -4.27 3.51
N PRO A 36 9.40 -4.80 4.73
CA PRO A 36 9.78 -6.18 5.00
C PRO A 36 8.80 -7.18 4.36
N SER A 37 9.31 -8.36 4.06
CA SER A 37 8.55 -9.52 3.56
C SER A 37 9.22 -10.82 4.00
N ILE A 38 8.46 -11.91 3.95
CA ILE A 38 9.00 -13.27 4.05
C ILE A 38 8.65 -14.01 2.78
N GLU A 39 9.66 -14.50 2.08
CA GLU A 39 9.55 -15.25 0.83
C GLU A 39 10.35 -16.53 0.97
N GLU A 40 9.73 -17.68 0.75
CA GLU A 40 10.39 -19.00 0.84
C GLU A 40 11.13 -19.25 2.18
N GLY A 41 10.68 -18.59 3.25
CA GLY A 41 11.31 -18.67 4.57
C GLY A 41 12.48 -17.71 4.79
N GLU A 42 12.88 -16.96 3.77
CA GLU A 42 13.91 -15.93 3.86
C GLU A 42 13.31 -14.55 4.13
N THR A 43 14.03 -13.74 4.91
CA THR A 43 13.69 -12.32 5.08
C THR A 43 14.15 -11.56 3.86
N VAL A 44 13.23 -10.87 3.21
CA VAL A 44 13.54 -9.95 2.11
C VAL A 44 12.95 -8.58 2.40
N SER A 45 13.47 -7.56 1.74
CA SER A 45 12.92 -6.21 1.82
C SER A 45 12.73 -5.60 0.43
N TYR A 46 11.70 -4.79 0.30
CA TYR A 46 11.47 -3.97 -0.87
C TYR A 46 11.81 -2.53 -0.53
N SER A 47 12.83 -1.98 -1.16
CA SER A 47 13.14 -0.56 -1.08
C SER A 47 12.42 0.20 -2.19
N PHE A 48 12.12 1.46 -1.94
CA PHE A 48 11.55 2.34 -2.95
C PHE A 48 12.25 3.70 -2.97
N ARG A 49 12.35 4.27 -4.17
CA ARG A 49 12.88 5.62 -4.41
C ARG A 49 12.32 6.21 -5.69
N GLU A 50 12.22 7.52 -5.72
CA GLU A 50 11.87 8.24 -6.94
C GLU A 50 13.06 8.32 -7.91
N LEU A 51 12.78 8.26 -9.19
CA LEU A 51 13.72 8.63 -10.24
C LEU A 51 13.79 10.15 -10.35
N ALA A 52 14.99 10.68 -10.56
CA ALA A 52 15.17 12.10 -10.84
C ALA A 52 14.53 12.46 -12.18
N ASP A 53 13.93 13.66 -12.27
CA ASP A 53 13.21 14.12 -13.47
C ASP A 53 14.06 14.12 -14.75
N ASN A 54 15.36 14.38 -14.61
CA ASN A 54 16.31 14.42 -15.73
C ASN A 54 17.18 13.14 -15.82
N GLY A 55 16.85 12.11 -15.06
CA GLY A 55 17.58 10.84 -15.08
C GLY A 55 17.16 9.98 -16.26
N PRO A 56 18.04 9.07 -16.75
CA PRO A 56 17.63 8.08 -17.72
C PRO A 56 16.55 7.18 -17.12
N VAL A 57 15.42 7.04 -17.83
CA VAL A 57 14.38 6.08 -17.46
C VAL A 57 14.92 4.67 -17.73
N PRO A 58 14.90 3.75 -16.74
CA PRO A 58 15.35 2.39 -16.94
C PRO A 58 14.58 1.70 -18.06
N GLN A 59 15.26 0.85 -18.83
CA GLN A 59 14.61 0.03 -19.84
C GLN A 59 13.67 -0.98 -19.17
N THR A 60 12.41 -1.01 -19.60
CA THR A 60 11.38 -1.89 -19.04
C THR A 60 11.09 -3.09 -19.92
N GLN A 61 10.69 -4.19 -19.30
CA GLN A 61 10.25 -5.46 -19.89
C GLN A 61 8.75 -5.65 -19.58
N PRO A 62 7.84 -5.07 -20.39
CA PRO A 62 6.40 -5.08 -20.10
C PRO A 62 5.78 -6.48 -20.09
N ASP A 63 6.35 -7.42 -20.84
CA ASP A 63 5.85 -8.79 -20.95
C ASP A 63 6.21 -9.67 -19.74
N LYS A 64 7.08 -9.17 -18.85
CA LYS A 64 7.56 -9.94 -17.72
C LYS A 64 6.64 -9.76 -16.51
N PRO A 65 6.19 -10.86 -15.88
CA PRO A 65 5.23 -10.79 -14.78
C PRO A 65 5.78 -10.02 -13.58
N ILE A 66 4.86 -9.38 -12.89
CA ILE A 66 5.13 -8.57 -11.70
C ILE A 66 4.79 -9.42 -10.48
N PRO A 67 5.67 -9.53 -9.47
CA PRO A 67 5.45 -10.40 -8.32
C PRO A 67 4.48 -9.81 -7.29
N PHE A 68 3.74 -8.75 -7.63
CA PHE A 68 2.82 -8.05 -6.75
C PHE A 68 1.39 -8.50 -7.06
N PRO A 69 0.84 -9.50 -6.35
CA PRO A 69 -0.49 -10.00 -6.64
C PRO A 69 -1.51 -8.87 -6.45
N MET A 70 -2.37 -8.70 -7.45
CA MET A 70 -3.45 -7.73 -7.41
C MET A 70 -4.51 -8.18 -6.40
N VAL A 71 -4.80 -7.33 -5.42
CA VAL A 71 -5.80 -7.59 -4.37
C VAL A 71 -7.08 -6.78 -4.57
N TYR A 72 -7.02 -5.74 -5.40
CA TYR A 72 -8.16 -4.91 -5.75
C TYR A 72 -7.99 -4.28 -7.14
N SER A 73 -9.07 -4.20 -7.90
CA SER A 73 -9.14 -3.49 -9.18
C SER A 73 -10.58 -3.06 -9.45
N ALA A 74 -10.81 -1.75 -9.56
CA ALA A 74 -12.12 -1.20 -9.90
C ALA A 74 -11.96 0.19 -10.52
N GLY A 75 -12.46 0.36 -11.75
CA GLY A 75 -12.38 1.63 -12.46
C GLY A 75 -10.93 2.11 -12.59
N THR A 76 -10.66 3.31 -12.10
CA THR A 76 -9.33 3.94 -12.11
C THR A 76 -8.44 3.54 -10.93
N TYR A 77 -8.96 2.75 -9.99
CA TYR A 77 -8.26 2.34 -8.77
C TYR A 77 -7.77 0.89 -8.86
N SER A 78 -6.54 0.65 -8.41
CA SER A 78 -6.03 -0.71 -8.20
C SER A 78 -5.11 -0.79 -7.00
N ALA A 79 -4.98 -1.99 -6.43
CA ALA A 79 -4.05 -2.25 -5.35
C ALA A 79 -3.37 -3.60 -5.51
N GLY A 80 -2.06 -3.62 -5.26
CA GLY A 80 -1.21 -4.80 -5.23
C GLY A 80 -0.59 -5.02 -3.87
N LYS A 81 -0.38 -6.27 -3.50
CA LYS A 81 0.38 -6.60 -2.30
C LYS A 81 1.88 -6.59 -2.61
N ILE A 82 2.65 -5.90 -1.79
CA ILE A 82 4.12 -5.85 -1.83
C ILE A 82 4.65 -6.11 -0.43
N GLY A 83 5.22 -7.30 -0.19
CA GLY A 83 5.61 -7.74 1.14
C GLY A 83 4.50 -7.59 2.19
N TYR A 84 4.80 -6.89 3.28
CA TYR A 84 3.82 -6.52 4.32
C TYR A 84 3.17 -5.15 4.11
N ALA A 85 2.98 -4.74 2.86
CA ALA A 85 2.30 -3.50 2.48
C ALA A 85 1.41 -3.70 1.24
N TYR A 86 0.68 -2.63 0.90
CA TYR A 86 -0.08 -2.51 -0.33
C TYR A 86 0.40 -1.30 -1.11
N LEU A 87 0.63 -1.49 -2.41
CA LEU A 87 0.82 -0.41 -3.37
C LEU A 87 -0.54 -0.15 -4.04
N LYS A 88 -1.12 1.00 -3.74
CA LYS A 88 -2.35 1.51 -4.33
C LYS A 88 -2.01 2.49 -5.44
N ALA A 89 -2.77 2.43 -6.51
CA ALA A 89 -2.63 3.31 -7.67
C ALA A 89 -4.02 3.80 -8.10
N ALA A 90 -4.13 5.08 -8.39
CA ALA A 90 -5.34 5.71 -8.92
C ALA A 90 -5.00 6.65 -10.08
N LEU A 91 -5.90 6.80 -11.05
CA LEU A 91 -5.88 7.97 -11.94
C LEU A 91 -6.58 9.13 -11.22
N ILE A 92 -6.04 10.33 -11.38
CA ILE A 92 -6.54 11.59 -10.84
C ILE A 92 -7.36 12.23 -11.95
N GLU A 93 -8.68 12.15 -11.84
CA GLU A 93 -9.58 12.85 -12.75
C GLU A 93 -9.71 14.33 -12.35
N PRO A 94 -10.10 15.24 -13.25
CA PRO A 94 -10.25 16.66 -12.92
C PRO A 94 -11.18 16.93 -11.73
N SER A 95 -12.19 16.08 -11.50
CA SER A 95 -13.09 16.13 -10.34
C SER A 95 -12.38 15.84 -9.01
N ASP A 96 -11.27 15.10 -9.03
CA ASP A 96 -10.56 14.62 -7.85
C ASP A 96 -9.67 15.69 -7.22
N ASN A 97 -9.50 16.85 -7.86
CA ASN A 97 -8.73 17.98 -7.32
C ASN A 97 -9.31 18.55 -6.02
N LYS A 98 -10.56 18.22 -5.69
CA LYS A 98 -11.23 18.61 -4.44
C LYS A 98 -11.31 17.49 -3.41
N VAL A 99 -10.78 16.31 -3.73
CA VAL A 99 -10.84 15.13 -2.85
C VAL A 99 -9.58 15.08 -2.00
N THR A 100 -9.74 15.10 -0.67
CA THR A 100 -8.64 14.87 0.26
C THR A 100 -8.02 13.51 0.00
N ARG A 101 -6.70 13.48 -0.20
CA ARG A 101 -5.98 12.23 -0.45
C ARG A 101 -6.00 11.32 0.77
N GLU A 102 -5.95 10.01 0.52
CA GLU A 102 -5.99 9.01 1.59
C GLU A 102 -4.82 9.18 2.57
N HIS A 103 -3.61 9.46 2.08
CA HIS A 103 -2.44 9.67 2.94
C HIS A 103 -2.62 10.84 3.93
N VAL A 104 -3.22 11.95 3.50
CA VAL A 104 -3.52 13.11 4.36
C VAL A 104 -4.52 12.74 5.44
N THR A 105 -5.54 11.98 5.06
CA THR A 105 -6.57 11.51 6.01
C THR A 105 -5.97 10.56 7.06
N LEU A 106 -5.14 9.60 6.62
CA LEU A 106 -4.45 8.68 7.51
C LEU A 106 -3.47 9.39 8.43
N GLU A 107 -2.74 10.38 7.93
CA GLU A 107 -1.86 11.21 8.74
C GLU A 107 -2.65 11.94 9.84
N ALA A 108 -3.75 12.62 9.47
CA ALA A 108 -4.62 13.29 10.44
C ALA A 108 -5.18 12.31 11.49
N ILE A 109 -5.65 11.14 11.07
CA ILE A 109 -6.17 10.12 11.99
C ILE A 109 -5.05 9.57 12.88
N SER A 110 -3.82 9.42 12.39
CA SER A 110 -2.72 8.87 13.18
C SER A 110 -2.38 9.71 14.42
N HIS A 111 -2.68 11.03 14.39
CA HIS A 111 -2.54 11.93 15.54
C HIS A 111 -3.65 11.74 16.60
N ILE A 112 -4.80 11.17 16.23
CA ILE A 112 -5.97 11.00 17.10
C ILE A 112 -6.11 9.54 17.56
N ALA A 113 -5.70 8.59 16.70
CA ALA A 113 -5.85 7.15 16.88
C ALA A 113 -5.33 6.62 18.24
N PRO A 114 -4.17 7.06 18.79
CA PRO A 114 -3.68 6.57 20.08
C PRO A 114 -4.67 6.74 21.24
N ARG A 115 -5.55 7.74 21.17
CA ARG A 115 -6.59 7.98 22.19
C ARG A 115 -7.78 7.04 22.08
N SER A 116 -7.96 6.39 20.93
CA SER A 116 -9.09 5.51 20.61
C SER A 116 -8.76 4.02 20.76
N GLY A 117 -7.48 3.66 20.90
CA GLY A 117 -7.03 2.26 20.90
C GLY A 117 -7.14 1.56 19.53
N LEU A 118 -7.45 2.30 18.46
CA LEU A 118 -7.54 1.79 17.11
C LEU A 118 -6.16 1.83 16.44
N GLU A 119 -5.74 0.71 15.86
CA GLU A 119 -4.61 0.70 14.94
C GLU A 119 -5.08 1.16 13.56
N VAL A 120 -4.36 2.12 12.98
CA VAL A 120 -4.63 2.62 11.62
C VAL A 120 -3.44 2.34 10.71
N PRO A 121 -3.68 2.15 9.40
CA PRO A 121 -2.59 1.99 8.46
C PRO A 121 -1.69 3.23 8.42
N ARG A 122 -0.38 2.99 8.39
CA ARG A 122 0.68 3.99 8.22
C ARG A 122 0.99 4.17 6.74
N SER A 123 0.96 5.42 6.30
CA SER A 123 1.53 5.84 5.00
C SER A 123 3.04 5.59 5.01
N LEU A 124 3.51 4.75 4.08
CA LEU A 124 4.95 4.49 3.88
C LEU A 124 5.51 5.37 2.75
N TYR A 125 4.69 5.67 1.76
CA TYR A 125 5.06 6.49 0.62
C TYR A 125 3.82 7.03 -0.09
N HIS A 126 3.90 8.22 -0.65
CA HIS A 126 2.91 8.72 -1.60
C HIS A 126 3.61 9.56 -2.69
N GLY A 127 3.03 9.59 -3.89
CA GLY A 127 3.53 10.42 -4.99
C GLY A 127 2.44 10.70 -6.02
N GLU A 128 2.51 11.87 -6.65
CA GLU A 128 1.58 12.32 -7.68
C GLU A 128 2.33 12.86 -8.89
N TRP A 129 2.14 12.22 -10.04
CA TRP A 129 2.72 12.62 -11.34
C TRP A 129 1.82 12.09 -12.43
N ASP A 130 1.79 12.71 -13.61
CA ASP A 130 1.30 11.93 -14.74
C ASP A 130 -0.19 11.57 -14.60
N ASP A 131 -1.01 12.46 -14.03
CA ASP A 131 -2.41 12.20 -13.62
C ASP A 131 -2.59 10.93 -12.76
N ARG A 132 -1.55 10.50 -12.04
CA ARG A 132 -1.55 9.28 -11.23
C ARG A 132 -1.21 9.59 -9.79
N TYR A 133 -1.96 8.97 -8.90
CA TYR A 133 -1.65 8.91 -7.48
C TYR A 133 -1.13 7.51 -7.14
N LEU A 134 0.09 7.43 -6.62
CA LEU A 134 0.62 6.22 -6.01
C LEU A 134 0.67 6.38 -4.49
N PHE A 135 0.33 5.30 -3.80
CA PHE A 135 0.30 5.27 -2.34
C PHE A 135 0.74 3.91 -1.82
N ILE A 136 1.79 3.86 -1.02
CA ILE A 136 2.21 2.66 -0.30
C ILE A 136 1.76 2.79 1.15
N VAL A 137 1.04 1.77 1.61
CA VAL A 137 0.51 1.71 2.97
C VAL A 137 0.81 0.35 3.58
N ASN A 138 1.17 0.30 4.86
CA ASN A 138 1.39 -0.99 5.52
C ASN A 138 0.13 -1.85 5.52
N ALA A 139 0.32 -3.18 5.50
CA ALA A 139 -0.77 -4.12 5.65
C ALA A 139 -1.11 -4.25 7.14
N MET A 140 -2.40 -4.13 7.46
CA MET A 140 -2.89 -4.37 8.82
C MET A 140 -2.94 -5.87 9.09
N LYS A 141 -2.54 -6.27 10.30
CA LYS A 141 -2.67 -7.66 10.75
C LYS A 141 -4.15 -7.99 10.97
N GLY A 142 -4.52 -9.23 10.67
CA GLY A 142 -5.86 -9.75 10.91
C GLY A 142 -6.62 -10.11 9.64
N GLN A 143 -7.94 -10.17 9.75
CA GLN A 143 -8.85 -10.52 8.68
C GLN A 143 -10.04 -9.57 8.67
N THR A 144 -10.66 -9.40 7.50
CA THR A 144 -11.85 -8.55 7.38
C THR A 144 -12.99 -9.12 8.22
N LEU A 145 -13.81 -8.22 8.80
CA LEU A 145 -14.98 -8.65 9.56
C LEU A 145 -15.91 -9.52 8.72
N ASN A 146 -16.11 -9.21 7.44
CA ASN A 146 -16.92 -10.03 6.53
C ASN A 146 -16.46 -11.51 6.52
N ARG A 147 -15.14 -11.74 6.40
CA ARG A 147 -14.57 -13.10 6.40
C ARG A 147 -14.74 -13.80 7.75
N ALA A 148 -14.59 -13.06 8.84
CA ALA A 148 -14.67 -13.61 10.20
C ALA A 148 -16.11 -13.79 10.70
N TRP A 149 -17.07 -13.00 10.18
CA TRP A 149 -18.37 -12.79 10.81
C TRP A 149 -19.20 -14.07 10.92
N THR A 150 -19.17 -14.92 9.90
CA THR A 150 -19.97 -16.14 9.86
C THR A 150 -19.50 -17.19 10.86
N THR A 151 -18.20 -17.25 11.14
CA THR A 151 -17.58 -18.21 12.07
C THR A 151 -17.36 -17.65 13.47
N MET A 152 -17.61 -16.36 13.66
CA MET A 152 -17.45 -15.68 14.95
C MET A 152 -18.59 -16.05 15.92
N GLU A 153 -18.24 -16.33 17.17
CA GLU A 153 -19.22 -16.56 18.24
C GLU A 153 -20.04 -15.29 18.55
N HIS A 154 -21.28 -15.47 19.02
CA HIS A 154 -22.19 -14.35 19.31
C HIS A 154 -21.61 -13.29 20.25
N GLY A 155 -20.90 -13.70 21.31
CA GLY A 155 -20.26 -12.77 22.24
C GLY A 155 -19.23 -11.87 21.54
N ARG A 156 -18.39 -12.46 20.68
CA ARG A 156 -17.39 -11.71 19.91
C ARG A 156 -18.03 -10.78 18.87
N LYS A 157 -19.15 -11.17 18.25
CA LYS A 157 -19.92 -10.26 17.37
C LYS A 157 -20.45 -9.06 18.15
N ALA A 158 -20.99 -9.29 19.35
CA ALA A 158 -21.45 -8.22 20.23
C ALA A 158 -20.32 -7.27 20.62
N ASP A 159 -19.13 -7.80 20.91
CA ASP A 159 -17.95 -6.98 21.19
C ASP A 159 -17.51 -6.15 19.97
N CYS A 160 -17.48 -6.74 18.76
CA CYS A 160 -17.20 -6.00 17.53
C CYS A 160 -18.21 -4.87 17.31
N MET A 161 -19.52 -5.14 17.48
CA MET A 161 -20.56 -4.10 17.36
C MET A 161 -20.35 -2.98 18.39
N ARG A 162 -20.02 -3.33 19.63
CA ARG A 162 -19.74 -2.35 20.69
C ARG A 162 -18.52 -1.49 20.36
N GLN A 163 -17.45 -2.08 19.86
CA GLN A 163 -16.25 -1.35 19.45
C GLN A 163 -16.53 -0.38 18.31
N VAL A 164 -17.29 -0.81 17.29
CA VAL A 164 -17.69 0.06 16.17
C VAL A 164 -18.61 1.19 16.65
N ALA A 165 -19.62 0.88 17.49
CA ALA A 165 -20.55 1.89 17.99
C ALA A 165 -19.87 2.93 18.91
N ASN A 166 -18.83 2.51 19.64
CA ASN A 166 -18.07 3.39 20.52
C ASN A 166 -16.88 4.07 19.82
N PHE A 167 -16.72 3.87 18.52
CA PHE A 167 -15.71 4.56 17.76
C PHE A 167 -16.00 6.07 17.75
N LYS A 168 -15.20 6.82 18.50
CA LYS A 168 -15.25 8.28 18.57
C LYS A 168 -13.93 8.85 18.11
N VAL A 169 -13.95 9.58 17.01
CA VAL A 169 -12.85 10.44 16.55
C VAL A 169 -13.19 11.85 16.99
N LEU A 170 -12.85 12.19 18.23
CA LEU A 170 -13.01 13.54 18.80
C LEU A 170 -11.81 13.85 19.69
#